data_AF-A0A2V8TYB6-F1
#
_entry.id   AF-A0A2V8TYB6-F1
#
_cell.length_a   1.000
_cell.length_b   1.000
_cell.length_c   1.000
_cell.angle_alpha   90.00
_cell.angle_beta   90.00
_cell.angle_gamma   90.00
#
_symmetry.space_group_name_H-M   'P 1'
#
loop_
_entity.id
_entity.type
_entity.pdbx_description
1 polymer ?
#
loop_
_entity_poly.entity_id
_entity_poly.type
_entity_poly.pdbx_seq_one_letter_code
_entity_poly.pdbx_strand_id
1 'polypeptide(L)'
;MTRLAWFAFFIGLALAADRNTVIIDPAASREFKARYVALTDSWERETEFSPAEEAAMQAGKKWEALMMPGPDDPLAKKILAAGEPSYEALCSYYPGKVLDRTILGTYSDPRQPMGDYNDEFAIYWNGAIAANLIKGRLTDRLGATGVQPLAHNTVVLFRVGPNTEVFGRVRKNYSSIGYERGYLPIVVAIYETGGVRYRETALADKPKGETGGWDIAYVRFEMTNISNAPSTAVLEEDVILNDGGRVTMAHDRVLDPNGAVLMTVSDQRRQFDLKPGESVAVSMKIPYVPDAKGLTGAASNADFEAAHKRVQDFWEGLLATGARIEVPEARVNNVWRSLLLQNFILADGPRFTYGSGLRYNDSTRLRDVRFQGLCRCAAAVVRRHERDAGGGRAQVSEPARDGASPSPRELQADGQDGPV
;
A
#
# COMPACT_ATOMS: atom_id res chain seq x y z
N MET A 1 13.43 -42.27 -31.25
CA MET A 1 14.28 -41.07 -31.09
C MET A 1 13.42 -39.81 -31.22
N THR A 2 12.67 -39.39 -30.19
CA THR A 2 11.93 -38.10 -30.15
C THR A 2 11.23 -37.88 -28.79
N ARG A 3 12.00 -37.87 -27.68
CA ARG A 3 11.49 -37.49 -26.33
C ARG A 3 12.52 -36.68 -25.51
N LEU A 4 13.37 -35.89 -26.18
CA LEU A 4 14.50 -35.21 -25.51
C LEU A 4 14.56 -33.68 -25.69
N ALA A 5 13.47 -33.01 -26.10
CA ALA A 5 13.49 -31.59 -26.48
C ALA A 5 12.58 -30.66 -25.66
N TRP A 6 12.29 -30.99 -24.39
CA TRP A 6 11.47 -30.15 -23.49
C TRP A 6 12.14 -29.86 -22.14
N PHE A 7 13.47 -29.74 -22.11
CA PHE A 7 14.23 -29.44 -20.87
C PHE A 7 15.14 -28.21 -20.95
N ALA A 8 15.02 -27.39 -21.99
CA ALA A 8 15.90 -26.25 -22.20
C ALA A 8 15.10 -24.94 -22.32
N PHE A 9 14.72 -24.35 -21.17
CA PHE A 9 14.67 -22.89 -20.90
C PHE A 9 13.99 -22.60 -19.54
N PHE A 10 14.58 -23.06 -18.43
CA PHE A 10 14.24 -22.54 -17.10
C PHE A 10 15.52 -22.32 -16.28
N ILE A 11 16.51 -21.65 -16.88
CA ILE A 11 17.41 -20.83 -16.06
C ILE A 11 16.64 -19.55 -15.78
N GLY A 12 15.61 -19.68 -14.94
CA GLY A 12 14.98 -18.53 -14.33
C GLY A 12 16.05 -17.89 -13.47
N LEU A 13 16.43 -16.67 -13.81
CA LEU A 13 17.18 -15.81 -12.91
C LEU A 13 16.39 -15.77 -11.60
N ALA A 14 16.81 -16.55 -10.60
CA ALA A 14 16.41 -16.34 -9.23
C ALA A 14 17.05 -15.02 -8.82
N LEU A 15 16.40 -13.92 -9.16
CA LEU A 15 16.82 -12.60 -8.75
C LEU A 15 16.58 -12.57 -7.24
N ALA A 16 17.65 -12.67 -6.46
CA ALA A 16 17.63 -12.19 -5.08
C ALA A 16 17.23 -10.71 -5.18
N ALA A 17 15.96 -10.42 -4.95
CA ALA A 17 15.36 -9.16 -5.32
C ALA A 17 15.85 -8.06 -4.37
N ASP A 18 17.03 -7.52 -4.64
CA ASP A 18 17.47 -6.22 -4.16
C ASP A 18 16.48 -5.16 -4.67
N ARG A 19 16.26 -4.09 -3.90
CA ARG A 19 15.42 -2.94 -4.27
C ARG A 19 15.77 -2.36 -5.65
N ASN A 20 17.03 -2.54 -6.05
CA ASN A 20 17.59 -2.02 -7.30
C ASN A 20 17.41 -3.00 -8.46
N THR A 21 16.68 -4.10 -8.26
CA THR A 21 16.35 -5.04 -9.33
C THR A 21 15.47 -4.32 -10.34
N VAL A 22 16.07 -4.01 -11.49
CA VAL A 22 15.39 -3.48 -12.66
C VAL A 22 15.37 -4.56 -13.72
N ILE A 23 14.17 -5.02 -14.10
CA ILE A 23 14.03 -5.91 -15.24
C ILE A 23 14.28 -5.09 -16.51
N ILE A 24 15.46 -5.27 -17.11
CA ILE A 24 15.89 -4.49 -18.28
C ILE A 24 15.18 -4.97 -19.55
N ASP A 25 14.95 -6.28 -19.68
CA ASP A 25 14.26 -6.85 -20.82
C ASP A 25 12.75 -6.51 -20.80
N PRO A 26 12.22 -5.84 -21.82
CA PRO A 26 10.80 -5.53 -21.91
C PRO A 26 9.88 -6.73 -22.00
N ALA A 27 10.34 -7.85 -22.57
CA ALA A 27 9.53 -9.06 -22.63
C ALA A 27 9.37 -9.68 -21.23
N ALA A 28 10.48 -9.88 -20.51
CA ALA A 28 10.46 -10.30 -19.11
C ALA A 28 9.63 -9.35 -18.22
N SER A 29 9.73 -8.03 -18.43
CA SER A 29 8.92 -7.05 -17.68
C SER A 29 7.42 -7.21 -17.91
N ARG A 30 7.00 -7.47 -19.16
CA ARG A 30 5.59 -7.76 -19.49
C ARG A 30 5.13 -9.07 -18.86
N GLU A 31 5.94 -10.12 -18.93
CA GLU A 31 5.60 -11.41 -18.34
C GLU A 31 5.46 -11.30 -16.82
N PHE A 32 6.42 -10.66 -16.14
CA PHE A 32 6.37 -10.42 -14.70
C PHE A 32 5.10 -9.67 -14.31
N LYS A 33 4.76 -8.59 -15.04
CA LYS A 33 3.52 -7.85 -14.82
C LYS A 33 2.27 -8.72 -15.08
N ALA A 34 2.27 -9.53 -16.14
CA ALA A 34 1.14 -10.39 -16.50
C ALA A 34 0.86 -11.47 -15.45
N ARG A 35 1.91 -12.06 -14.83
CA ARG A 35 1.77 -13.01 -13.72
C ARG A 35 1.08 -12.36 -12.52
N TYR A 36 1.49 -11.15 -12.17
CA TYR A 36 0.88 -10.41 -11.06
C TYR A 36 -0.59 -10.11 -11.31
N VAL A 37 -0.93 -9.67 -12.53
CA VAL A 37 -2.32 -9.45 -12.95
C VAL A 37 -3.12 -10.73 -12.84
N ALA A 38 -2.59 -11.85 -13.37
CA ALA A 38 -3.27 -13.13 -13.33
C ALA A 38 -3.54 -13.63 -11.90
N LEU A 39 -2.58 -13.40 -10.99
CA LEU A 39 -2.72 -13.67 -9.56
C LEU A 39 -3.85 -12.84 -8.93
N THR A 40 -3.85 -11.52 -9.14
CA THR A 40 -4.90 -10.69 -8.57
C THR A 40 -6.28 -10.94 -9.19
N ASP A 41 -6.33 -11.26 -10.49
CA ASP A 41 -7.56 -11.62 -11.20
C ASP A 41 -8.11 -12.97 -10.69
N SER A 42 -7.25 -13.91 -10.23
CA SER A 42 -7.75 -15.17 -9.67
C SER A 42 -8.44 -14.95 -8.34
N TRP A 43 -7.92 -14.08 -7.47
CA TRP A 43 -8.60 -13.73 -6.22
C TRP A 43 -9.93 -13.03 -6.45
N GLU A 44 -10.01 -12.13 -7.44
CA GLU A 44 -11.28 -11.51 -7.83
C GLU A 44 -12.29 -12.57 -8.25
N ARG A 45 -11.89 -13.53 -9.11
CA ARG A 45 -12.80 -14.59 -9.59
C ARG A 45 -13.26 -15.54 -8.49
N GLU A 46 -12.43 -15.78 -7.48
CA GLU A 46 -12.76 -16.63 -6.33
C GLU A 46 -13.66 -15.92 -5.30
N THR A 47 -13.77 -14.58 -5.37
CA THR A 47 -14.58 -13.80 -4.44
C THR A 47 -16.07 -14.02 -4.69
N GLU A 48 -16.81 -14.37 -3.64
CA GLU A 48 -18.26 -14.55 -3.66
C GLU A 48 -18.95 -13.25 -3.23
N PHE A 49 -19.37 -12.47 -4.22
CA PHE A 49 -20.10 -11.23 -4.02
C PHE A 49 -21.54 -11.48 -3.59
N SER A 50 -22.10 -10.57 -2.78
CA SER A 50 -23.56 -10.50 -2.65
C SER A 50 -24.19 -10.07 -3.98
N PRO A 51 -25.47 -10.43 -4.25
CA PRO A 51 -26.16 -9.98 -5.45
C PRO A 51 -26.17 -8.45 -5.62
N ALA A 52 -26.25 -7.71 -4.51
CA ALA A 52 -26.23 -6.24 -4.50
C ALA A 52 -24.84 -5.69 -4.89
N GLU A 53 -23.76 -6.28 -4.37
CA GLU A 53 -22.40 -5.89 -4.72
C GLU A 53 -22.12 -6.17 -6.21
N GLU A 54 -22.46 -7.36 -6.72
CA GLU A 54 -22.22 -7.68 -8.13
C GLU A 54 -23.02 -6.73 -9.05
N ALA A 55 -24.29 -6.45 -8.71
CA ALA A 55 -25.09 -5.48 -9.44
C ALA A 55 -24.47 -4.07 -9.42
N ALA A 56 -23.97 -3.63 -8.26
CA ALA A 56 -23.30 -2.34 -8.12
C ALA A 56 -22.01 -2.26 -8.96
N MET A 57 -21.21 -3.32 -8.97
CA MET A 57 -19.98 -3.38 -9.75
C MET A 57 -20.26 -3.36 -11.26
N GLN A 58 -21.24 -4.14 -11.74
CA GLN A 58 -21.65 -4.11 -13.15
C GLN A 58 -22.20 -2.74 -13.55
N ALA A 59 -23.00 -2.11 -12.67
CA ALA A 59 -23.51 -0.76 -12.90
C ALA A 59 -22.38 0.28 -12.97
N GLY A 60 -21.34 0.15 -12.15
CA GLY A 60 -20.18 1.03 -12.14
C GLY A 60 -19.23 0.84 -13.33
N LYS A 61 -19.09 -0.40 -13.82
CA LYS A 61 -18.14 -0.77 -14.90
C LYS A 61 -18.31 0.04 -16.19
N LYS A 62 -19.54 0.43 -16.54
CA LYS A 62 -19.81 1.26 -17.73
C LYS A 62 -19.19 2.67 -17.64
N TRP A 63 -18.84 3.14 -16.45
CA TRP A 63 -18.25 4.46 -16.21
C TRP A 63 -16.72 4.42 -16.07
N GLU A 64 -16.11 3.23 -16.06
CA GLU A 64 -14.67 3.06 -15.80
C GLU A 64 -13.79 3.77 -16.84
N ALA A 65 -14.22 3.76 -18.11
CA ALA A 65 -13.50 4.46 -19.18
C ALA A 65 -13.43 5.99 -18.95
N LEU A 66 -14.33 6.55 -18.14
CA LEU A 66 -14.37 7.99 -17.82
C LEU A 66 -13.50 8.37 -16.61
N MET A 67 -12.99 7.41 -15.84
CA MET A 67 -12.14 7.69 -14.67
C MET A 67 -10.68 8.01 -15.05
N MET A 68 -10.27 7.60 -16.24
CA MET A 68 -8.88 7.64 -16.67
C MET A 68 -8.46 8.79 -17.62
N PRO A 69 -9.31 9.71 -18.13
CA PRO A 69 -8.91 10.68 -19.17
C PRO A 69 -8.07 11.87 -18.65
N GLY A 70 -7.46 11.78 -17.46
CA GLY A 70 -6.60 12.82 -16.92
C GLY A 70 -7.40 13.87 -16.10
N PRO A 71 -6.89 15.11 -15.97
CA PRO A 71 -7.49 16.11 -15.07
C PRO A 71 -8.90 16.56 -15.49
N ASP A 72 -9.31 16.26 -16.74
CA ASP A 72 -10.66 16.48 -17.24
C ASP A 72 -11.56 15.29 -16.89
N ASP A 73 -11.88 15.10 -15.61
CA ASP A 73 -12.83 14.09 -15.14
C ASP A 73 -14.25 14.39 -15.71
N PRO A 74 -14.71 13.66 -16.74
CA PRO A 74 -15.99 13.93 -17.39
C PRO A 74 -17.16 13.63 -16.47
N LEU A 75 -16.96 12.75 -15.49
CA LEU A 75 -17.99 12.40 -14.54
C LEU A 75 -18.16 13.49 -13.49
N ALA A 76 -17.05 14.01 -12.95
CA ALA A 76 -17.09 15.15 -12.04
C ALA A 76 -17.80 16.34 -12.72
N LYS A 77 -17.50 16.62 -13.99
CA LYS A 77 -18.21 17.65 -14.77
C LYS A 77 -19.70 17.39 -14.88
N LYS A 78 -20.09 16.13 -15.10
CA LYS A 78 -21.51 15.73 -15.19
C LYS A 78 -22.24 15.90 -13.87
N ILE A 79 -21.61 15.52 -12.75
CA ILE A 79 -22.15 15.68 -11.39
C ILE A 79 -22.31 17.18 -11.08
N LEU A 80 -21.27 17.98 -11.34
CA LEU A 80 -21.31 19.43 -11.13
C LEU A 80 -22.38 20.11 -11.98
N ALA A 81 -22.54 19.71 -13.24
CA ALA A 81 -23.58 20.24 -14.14
C ALA A 81 -25.00 19.88 -13.69
N ALA A 82 -25.18 18.78 -12.95
CA ALA A 82 -26.47 18.42 -12.35
C ALA A 82 -26.82 19.27 -11.11
N GLY A 83 -25.91 20.14 -10.64
CA GLY A 83 -26.13 21.04 -9.50
C GLY A 83 -26.05 20.37 -8.12
N GLU A 84 -25.63 19.10 -8.05
CA GLU A 84 -25.59 18.33 -6.81
C GLU A 84 -24.24 17.60 -6.65
N PRO A 85 -23.18 18.27 -6.18
CA PRO A 85 -21.90 17.63 -5.88
C PRO A 85 -21.97 16.87 -4.54
N SER A 86 -22.91 15.94 -4.41
CA SER A 86 -23.08 15.10 -3.22
C SER A 86 -22.30 13.79 -3.33
N TYR A 87 -22.03 13.17 -2.18
CA TYR A 87 -21.48 11.82 -2.13
C TYR A 87 -22.44 10.83 -2.78
N GLU A 88 -23.74 10.98 -2.57
CA GLU A 88 -24.80 10.20 -3.19
C GLU A 88 -24.76 10.30 -4.73
N ALA A 89 -24.57 11.51 -5.27
CA ALA A 89 -24.46 11.72 -6.71
C ALA A 89 -23.25 10.97 -7.29
N LEU A 90 -22.08 11.03 -6.64
CA LEU A 90 -20.90 10.26 -7.05
C LEU A 90 -21.15 8.74 -6.94
N CYS A 91 -21.75 8.29 -5.83
CA CYS A 91 -22.13 6.89 -5.63
C CYS A 91 -23.15 6.39 -6.65
N SER A 92 -24.01 7.23 -7.23
CA SER A 92 -24.93 6.79 -8.29
C SER A 92 -24.20 6.27 -9.54
N TYR A 93 -22.97 6.77 -9.77
CA TYR A 93 -22.09 6.32 -10.84
C TYR A 93 -21.14 5.22 -10.38
N TYR A 94 -20.76 5.20 -9.11
CA TYR A 94 -19.91 4.19 -8.51
C TYR A 94 -20.54 3.60 -7.24
N PRO A 95 -21.60 2.79 -7.37
CA PRO A 95 -22.46 2.40 -6.24
C PRO A 95 -21.81 1.45 -5.23
N GLY A 96 -20.55 1.08 -5.43
CA GLY A 96 -19.78 0.38 -4.41
C GLY A 96 -18.41 0.01 -4.94
N LYS A 97 -17.35 0.54 -4.32
CA LYS A 97 -16.04 -0.09 -4.44
C LYS A 97 -16.06 -1.31 -3.53
N VAL A 98 -16.04 -2.49 -4.13
CA VAL A 98 -16.19 -3.77 -3.40
C VAL A 98 -14.85 -4.47 -3.21
N LEU A 99 -13.88 -4.16 -4.07
CA LEU A 99 -12.54 -4.73 -4.08
C LEU A 99 -11.50 -3.65 -3.80
N ASP A 100 -11.66 -2.99 -2.66
CA ASP A 100 -10.74 -1.93 -2.26
C ASP A 100 -9.32 -2.47 -2.06
N ARG A 101 -8.35 -1.61 -2.33
CA ARG A 101 -6.97 -1.80 -1.90
C ARG A 101 -6.57 -0.53 -1.17
N THR A 102 -5.75 -0.67 -0.15
CA THR A 102 -5.08 0.48 0.46
C THR A 102 -3.59 0.23 0.58
N ILE A 103 -2.86 1.22 1.05
CA ILE A 103 -1.42 1.17 1.26
C ILE A 103 -1.14 1.21 2.76
N LEU A 104 -0.21 0.37 3.21
CA LEU A 104 0.48 0.58 4.48
C LEU A 104 1.82 1.22 4.16
N GLY A 105 2.16 2.28 4.87
CA GLY A 105 3.48 2.90 4.78
C GLY A 105 3.78 3.61 6.08
N THR A 106 5.08 3.72 6.41
CA THR A 106 5.50 4.63 7.46
C THR A 106 5.52 6.07 6.95
N TYR A 107 5.48 7.03 7.86
CA TYR A 107 5.80 8.40 7.48
C TYR A 107 7.29 8.52 7.27
N SER A 108 7.67 8.83 6.05
CA SER A 108 9.02 9.34 5.78
C SER A 108 9.07 10.82 6.10
N ASP A 109 10.01 11.19 6.97
CA ASP A 109 10.24 12.58 7.35
C ASP A 109 10.53 13.41 6.08
N PRO A 110 9.67 14.37 5.69
CA PRO A 110 9.83 15.17 4.47
C PRO A 110 11.03 16.11 4.55
N ARG A 111 11.67 16.22 5.72
CA ARG A 111 12.93 16.94 5.92
C ARG A 111 14.14 16.07 5.65
N GLN A 112 14.00 14.74 5.67
CA GLN A 112 15.04 13.90 5.11
C GLN A 112 15.07 14.14 3.60
N PRO A 113 16.26 14.16 2.98
CA PRO A 113 16.34 14.20 1.53
C PRO A 113 15.44 13.08 1.00
N MET A 114 14.61 13.35 -0.02
CA MET A 114 13.86 12.30 -0.69
C MET A 114 14.85 11.18 -1.02
N GLY A 115 14.82 10.12 -0.22
CA GLY A 115 15.58 8.93 -0.52
C GLY A 115 14.82 8.16 -1.59
N ASP A 116 15.41 7.09 -2.11
CA ASP A 116 14.69 6.18 -3.00
C ASP A 116 13.58 5.37 -2.29
N TYR A 117 13.16 5.77 -1.08
CA TYR A 117 12.19 5.08 -0.25
C TYR A 117 10.80 5.30 -0.85
N ASN A 118 10.20 4.25 -1.38
CA ASN A 118 8.79 4.23 -1.77
C ASN A 118 8.23 2.90 -1.25
N ASP A 119 8.43 2.65 0.04
CA ASP A 119 8.12 1.38 0.68
C ASP A 119 6.62 1.29 0.94
N GLU A 120 5.87 1.11 -0.14
CA GLU A 120 4.42 1.03 -0.10
C GLU A 120 3.97 -0.43 -0.13
N PHE A 121 3.59 -0.97 1.03
CA PHE A 121 2.89 -2.24 1.07
C PHE A 121 1.50 -2.04 0.49
N ALA A 122 1.09 -2.87 -0.46
CA ALA A 122 -0.30 -2.91 -0.88
C ALA A 122 -1.05 -3.94 -0.05
N ILE A 123 -2.15 -3.54 0.59
CA ILE A 123 -3.09 -4.46 1.22
C ILE A 123 -4.38 -4.52 0.41
N TYR A 124 -4.78 -5.73 0.06
CA TYR A 124 -5.90 -6.02 -0.82
C TYR A 124 -7.19 -6.22 -0.02
N TRP A 125 -8.34 -6.20 -0.72
CA TRP A 125 -9.65 -6.37 -0.09
C TRP A 125 -9.74 -7.67 0.69
N ASN A 126 -8.99 -8.70 0.33
CA ASN A 126 -8.97 -10.02 0.95
C ASN A 126 -7.88 -10.16 2.03
N GLY A 127 -7.33 -9.04 2.52
CA GLY A 127 -6.26 -9.05 3.52
C GLY A 127 -4.88 -9.43 2.98
N ALA A 128 -4.75 -9.82 1.71
CA ALA A 128 -3.43 -10.14 1.16
C ALA A 128 -2.52 -8.90 1.20
N ILE A 129 -1.25 -9.10 1.53
CA ILE A 129 -0.24 -8.03 1.61
C ILE A 129 0.82 -8.26 0.54
N ALA A 130 1.12 -7.24 -0.24
CA ALA A 130 2.15 -7.25 -1.25
C ALA A 130 3.27 -6.25 -0.92
N ALA A 131 4.51 -6.70 -1.09
CA ALA A 131 5.75 -6.02 -0.77
C ALA A 131 6.77 -6.16 -1.91
N ASN A 132 7.89 -5.43 -1.82
CA ASN A 132 8.99 -5.52 -2.78
C ASN A 132 8.58 -5.14 -4.22
N LEU A 133 8.26 -3.87 -4.44
CA LEU A 133 7.86 -3.37 -5.76
C LEU A 133 9.04 -3.38 -6.76
N ILE A 134 8.97 -4.28 -7.75
CA ILE A 134 9.99 -4.41 -8.79
C ILE A 134 9.78 -3.38 -9.88
N LYS A 135 10.89 -2.83 -10.37
CA LYS A 135 10.93 -1.89 -11.48
C LYS A 135 11.38 -2.58 -12.77
N GLY A 136 11.04 -2.02 -13.91
CA GLY A 136 11.50 -2.53 -15.20
C GLY A 136 11.15 -1.61 -16.35
N ARG A 137 11.57 -2.00 -17.55
CA ARG A 137 11.29 -1.26 -18.78
C ARG A 137 10.17 -1.95 -19.52
N LEU A 138 9.16 -1.21 -19.96
CA LEU A 138 8.20 -1.73 -20.94
C LEU A 138 8.55 -1.18 -22.31
N THR A 139 8.06 -1.80 -23.38
CA THR A 139 8.05 -1.17 -24.70
C THR A 139 6.61 -0.83 -25.02
N ASP A 140 6.39 0.40 -25.43
CA ASP A 140 5.13 0.87 -25.96
C ASP A 140 5.29 1.06 -27.50
N ARG A 141 4.23 1.52 -28.19
CA ARG A 141 4.25 1.74 -29.64
C ARG A 141 5.25 2.83 -30.08
N LEU A 142 5.77 3.63 -29.14
CA LEU A 142 6.74 4.71 -29.35
C LEU A 142 8.17 4.30 -28.97
N GLY A 143 8.39 3.06 -28.50
CA GLY A 143 9.70 2.51 -28.16
C GLY A 143 9.82 2.06 -26.70
N ALA A 144 11.04 1.95 -26.19
CA ALA A 144 11.28 1.61 -24.79
C ALA A 144 10.82 2.76 -23.89
N THR A 145 9.96 2.46 -22.91
CA THR A 145 9.62 3.38 -21.83
C THR A 145 10.83 3.55 -20.90
N GLY A 146 10.84 4.63 -20.12
CA GLY A 146 11.73 4.72 -18.94
C GLY A 146 11.49 3.55 -17.97
N VAL A 147 12.40 3.41 -17.00
CA VAL A 147 12.22 2.48 -15.88
C VAL A 147 11.00 2.91 -15.08
N GLN A 148 10.05 2.00 -14.91
CA GLN A 148 8.81 2.23 -14.19
C GLN A 148 8.51 1.03 -13.27
N PRO A 149 7.64 1.19 -12.26
CA PRO A 149 7.15 0.08 -11.47
C PRO A 149 6.42 -0.93 -12.35
N LEU A 150 6.60 -2.21 -12.04
CA LEU A 150 5.88 -3.29 -12.70
C LEU A 150 4.82 -3.86 -11.77
N ALA A 151 5.26 -4.50 -10.69
CA ALA A 151 4.44 -5.21 -9.71
C ALA A 151 5.28 -5.57 -8.47
N HIS A 152 4.61 -5.90 -7.37
CA HIS A 152 5.22 -6.44 -6.17
C HIS A 152 5.72 -7.88 -6.42
N ASN A 153 6.92 -8.21 -5.93
CA ASN A 153 7.44 -9.57 -6.05
C ASN A 153 6.91 -10.48 -4.95
N THR A 154 6.79 -9.97 -3.73
CA THR A 154 6.43 -10.77 -2.56
C THR A 154 4.98 -10.50 -2.22
N VAL A 155 4.16 -11.54 -2.20
CA VAL A 155 2.76 -11.49 -1.80
C VAL A 155 2.52 -12.50 -0.71
N VAL A 156 1.89 -12.09 0.39
CA VAL A 156 1.42 -12.97 1.46
C VAL A 156 -0.09 -13.02 1.39
N LEU A 157 -0.63 -14.20 1.07
CA LEU A 157 -2.06 -14.48 1.00
C LEU A 157 -2.46 -15.31 2.22
N PHE A 158 -3.54 -14.91 2.90
CA PHE A 158 -4.01 -15.61 4.08
C PHE A 158 -5.21 -16.51 3.76
N ARG A 159 -5.17 -17.74 4.26
CA ARG A 159 -6.25 -18.72 4.19
C ARG A 159 -6.73 -19.06 5.58
N VAL A 160 -8.04 -19.19 5.73
CA VAL A 160 -8.65 -19.44 7.04
C VAL A 160 -9.78 -20.46 6.97
N GLY A 161 -10.15 -20.98 8.14
CA GLY A 161 -11.26 -21.90 8.29
C GLY A 161 -10.95 -23.33 7.82
N PRO A 162 -11.88 -24.28 8.09
CA PRO A 162 -11.65 -25.71 7.87
C PRO A 162 -11.40 -26.08 6.39
N ASN A 163 -11.84 -25.24 5.45
CA ASN A 163 -11.66 -25.44 4.03
C ASN A 163 -10.45 -24.66 3.47
N THR A 164 -9.65 -24.00 4.31
CA THR A 164 -8.49 -23.17 3.89
C THR A 164 -8.86 -22.16 2.79
N GLU A 165 -10.02 -21.52 2.94
CA GLU A 165 -10.49 -20.54 1.96
C GLU A 165 -9.74 -19.21 2.12
N VAL A 166 -9.59 -18.47 1.04
CA VAL A 166 -8.96 -17.14 1.08
C VAL A 166 -9.73 -16.24 2.07
N PHE A 167 -9.00 -15.54 2.95
CA PHE A 167 -9.60 -14.60 3.89
C PHE A 167 -10.42 -13.54 3.13
N GLY A 168 -11.66 -13.28 3.55
CA GLY A 168 -12.54 -12.35 2.86
C GLY A 168 -13.09 -12.82 1.50
N ARG A 169 -12.92 -14.11 1.14
CA ARG A 169 -13.52 -14.71 -0.07
C ARG A 169 -15.03 -14.50 -0.14
N VAL A 170 -15.74 -14.78 0.96
CA VAL A 170 -17.21 -14.68 1.00
C VAL A 170 -17.64 -13.33 1.56
N ARG A 171 -18.08 -12.41 0.71
CA ARG A 171 -18.30 -11.00 1.08
C ARG A 171 -19.33 -10.80 2.18
N LYS A 172 -20.40 -11.60 2.21
CA LYS A 172 -21.42 -11.54 3.28
C LYS A 172 -20.87 -11.86 4.68
N ASN A 173 -19.73 -12.54 4.76
CA ASN A 173 -19.08 -12.93 6.01
C ASN A 173 -17.92 -11.99 6.37
N TYR A 174 -17.71 -10.92 5.59
CA TYR A 174 -16.50 -10.11 5.64
C TYR A 174 -16.81 -8.63 5.85
N SER A 175 -16.11 -7.98 6.77
CA SER A 175 -16.33 -6.56 7.10
C SER A 175 -15.84 -5.58 6.03
N SER A 176 -15.05 -6.05 5.06
CA SER A 176 -14.12 -5.22 4.27
C SER A 176 -12.95 -4.71 5.11
N ILE A 177 -11.86 -4.35 4.43
CA ILE A 177 -10.76 -3.61 5.05
C ILE A 177 -11.28 -2.23 5.48
N GLY A 178 -10.85 -1.80 6.66
CA GLY A 178 -11.12 -0.47 7.20
C GLY A 178 -9.95 0.03 8.02
N TYR A 179 -9.99 1.29 8.40
CA TYR A 179 -9.00 1.88 9.29
C TYR A 179 -9.43 1.78 10.75
N GLU A 180 -8.46 1.55 11.62
CA GLU A 180 -8.69 1.62 13.06
C GLU A 180 -9.22 3.02 13.43
N ARG A 181 -10.25 3.06 14.28
CA ARG A 181 -11.01 4.29 14.62
C ARG A 181 -11.65 4.99 13.42
N GLY A 182 -11.65 4.35 12.25
CA GLY A 182 -12.15 4.88 10.98
C GLY A 182 -11.20 5.83 10.26
N TYR A 183 -9.99 6.09 10.79
CA TYR A 183 -9.05 7.03 10.15
C TYR A 183 -7.56 6.77 10.36
N LEU A 184 -7.17 5.98 11.38
CA LEU A 184 -5.76 5.65 11.59
C LEU A 184 -5.31 4.63 10.55
N PRO A 185 -4.13 4.79 9.92
CA PRO A 185 -3.61 3.89 8.89
C PRO A 185 -3.09 2.56 9.47
N ILE A 186 -3.92 1.95 10.30
CA ILE A 186 -3.83 0.61 10.85
C ILE A 186 -5.05 -0.10 10.27
N VAL A 187 -4.81 -1.02 9.34
CA VAL A 187 -5.89 -1.71 8.64
C VAL A 187 -6.46 -2.81 9.51
N VAL A 188 -7.77 -2.88 9.59
CA VAL A 188 -8.52 -3.90 10.31
C VAL A 188 -9.52 -4.55 9.37
N ALA A 189 -9.68 -5.86 9.48
CA ALA A 189 -10.68 -6.60 8.76
C ALA A 189 -11.18 -7.79 9.58
N ILE A 190 -12.45 -8.15 9.45
CA ILE A 190 -13.08 -9.25 10.16
C ILE A 190 -13.71 -10.20 9.15
N TYR A 191 -13.43 -11.49 9.29
CA TYR A 191 -14.03 -12.55 8.49
C TYR A 191 -14.57 -13.65 9.40
N GLU A 192 -15.79 -14.12 9.16
CA GLU A 192 -16.44 -15.16 9.97
C GLU A 192 -16.68 -16.41 9.13
N THR A 193 -16.10 -17.55 9.53
CA THR A 193 -16.30 -18.82 8.84
C THR A 193 -16.07 -19.99 9.80
N GLY A 194 -16.82 -21.08 9.63
CA GLY A 194 -16.68 -22.28 10.46
C GLY A 194 -16.87 -22.07 11.97
N GLY A 195 -17.69 -21.09 12.40
CA GLY A 195 -17.90 -20.79 13.82
C GLY A 195 -16.77 -20.00 14.48
N VAL A 196 -15.78 -19.55 13.70
CA VAL A 196 -14.65 -18.74 14.15
C VAL A 196 -14.69 -17.37 13.49
N ARG A 197 -14.45 -16.33 14.30
CA ARG A 197 -14.17 -14.98 13.83
C ARG A 197 -12.66 -14.78 13.72
N TYR A 198 -12.21 -14.42 12.52
CA TYR A 198 -10.84 -14.06 12.21
C TYR A 198 -10.77 -12.54 12.10
N ARG A 199 -9.96 -11.90 12.93
CA ARG A 199 -9.69 -10.47 12.86
C ARG A 199 -8.24 -10.26 12.43
N GLU A 200 -8.06 -9.68 11.26
CA GLU A 200 -6.77 -9.18 10.80
C GLU A 200 -6.56 -7.75 11.32
N THR A 201 -5.35 -7.46 11.78
CA THR A 201 -4.87 -6.10 12.04
C THR A 201 -3.48 -5.95 11.42
N ALA A 202 -3.31 -5.00 10.50
CA ALA A 202 -2.08 -4.79 9.76
C ALA A 202 -1.62 -3.32 9.83
N LEU A 203 -0.33 -3.09 10.03
CA LEU A 203 0.29 -1.76 10.13
C LEU A 203 1.74 -1.81 9.63
N ALA A 204 2.26 -0.68 9.16
CA ALA A 204 3.67 -0.54 8.81
C ALA A 204 4.42 0.21 9.92
N ASP A 205 5.58 -0.31 10.33
CA ASP A 205 6.50 0.34 11.27
C ASP A 205 7.96 0.14 10.82
N LYS A 206 8.85 0.99 11.31
CA LYS A 206 10.29 0.97 11.02
C LYS A 206 11.08 0.84 12.33
N PRO A 207 11.08 -0.35 12.95
CA PRO A 207 11.77 -0.56 14.22
C PRO A 207 13.28 -0.37 14.06
N LYS A 208 13.90 0.27 15.05
CA LYS A 208 15.36 0.49 15.04
C LYS A 208 16.10 -0.85 15.09
N GLY A 209 17.05 -1.02 14.17
CA GLY A 209 17.96 -2.17 14.16
C GLY A 209 17.47 -3.39 13.38
N GLU A 210 16.22 -3.40 12.90
CA GLU A 210 15.75 -4.43 11.97
C GLU A 210 15.90 -3.97 10.51
N THR A 211 15.90 -4.94 9.59
CA THR A 211 15.85 -4.79 8.12
C THR A 211 16.86 -3.84 7.46
N GLY A 212 17.83 -3.28 8.19
CA GLY A 212 18.69 -2.22 7.66
C GLY A 212 17.95 -0.92 7.36
N GLY A 213 16.80 -0.69 8.01
CA GLY A 213 16.01 0.53 7.88
C GLY A 213 14.91 0.48 6.80
N TRP A 214 14.49 -0.70 6.36
CA TRP A 214 13.28 -0.86 5.53
C TRP A 214 12.03 -0.98 6.42
N ASP A 215 10.89 -0.57 5.88
CA ASP A 215 9.63 -0.77 6.59
C ASP A 215 9.30 -2.26 6.76
N ILE A 216 8.58 -2.57 7.84
CA ILE A 216 8.06 -3.89 8.14
C ILE A 216 6.54 -3.77 8.28
N ALA A 217 5.81 -4.58 7.54
CA ALA A 217 4.39 -4.79 7.83
C ALA A 217 4.25 -5.77 8.99
N TYR A 218 3.66 -5.29 10.08
CA TYR A 218 3.24 -6.08 11.22
C TYR A 218 1.80 -6.51 10.99
N VAL A 219 1.53 -7.81 11.09
CA VAL A 219 0.21 -8.38 10.87
C VAL A 219 -0.15 -9.25 12.07
N ARG A 220 -1.38 -9.16 12.54
CA ARG A 220 -1.92 -10.04 13.57
C ARG A 220 -3.25 -10.60 13.15
N PHE A 221 -3.40 -11.92 13.26
CA PHE A 221 -4.67 -12.61 13.21
C PHE A 221 -5.10 -13.01 14.62
N GLU A 222 -6.20 -12.44 15.10
CA GLU A 222 -6.93 -12.93 16.27
C GLU A 222 -8.05 -13.86 15.82
N MET A 223 -8.06 -15.07 16.33
CA MET A 223 -9.03 -16.12 16.02
C MET A 223 -9.85 -16.41 17.26
N THR A 224 -11.14 -16.11 17.19
CA THR A 224 -12.07 -16.24 18.31
C THR A 224 -13.19 -17.20 17.97
N ASN A 225 -13.41 -18.23 18.79
CA ASN A 225 -14.57 -19.12 18.64
C ASN A 225 -15.85 -18.38 19.08
N ILE A 226 -16.70 -18.06 18.11
CA ILE A 226 -17.96 -17.33 18.32
C ILE A 226 -19.17 -18.27 18.45
N SER A 227 -18.96 -19.58 18.44
CA SER A 227 -20.00 -20.59 18.60
C SER A 227 -20.14 -21.04 20.06
N ASN A 228 -21.21 -21.77 20.35
CA ASN A 228 -21.46 -22.37 21.67
C ASN A 228 -20.85 -23.78 21.83
N ALA A 229 -20.10 -24.25 20.83
CA ALA A 229 -19.43 -25.56 20.84
C ALA A 229 -17.92 -25.38 20.62
N PRO A 230 -17.07 -26.36 20.99
CA PRO A 230 -15.67 -26.36 20.58
C PRO A 230 -15.55 -26.23 19.06
N SER A 231 -14.54 -25.49 18.59
CA SER A 231 -14.28 -25.27 17.16
C SER A 231 -12.78 -25.18 16.92
N THR A 232 -12.34 -25.55 15.72
CA THR A 232 -10.93 -25.45 15.32
C THR A 232 -10.75 -24.25 14.41
N ALA A 233 -9.96 -23.28 14.85
CA ALA A 233 -9.50 -22.21 13.98
C ALA A 233 -8.35 -22.72 13.10
N VAL A 234 -8.37 -22.34 11.82
CA VAL A 234 -7.30 -22.67 10.88
C VAL A 234 -6.77 -21.37 10.29
N LEU A 235 -5.45 -21.20 10.26
CA LEU A 235 -4.75 -20.10 9.63
C LEU A 235 -3.57 -20.67 8.85
N GLU A 236 -3.51 -20.38 7.56
CA GLU A 236 -2.38 -20.70 6.70
C GLU A 236 -1.96 -19.46 5.90
N GLU A 237 -0.65 -19.29 5.79
CA GLU A 237 0.01 -18.23 5.05
C GLU A 237 0.67 -18.76 3.78
N ASP A 238 0.20 -18.25 2.64
CA ASP A 238 0.75 -18.55 1.32
C ASP A 238 1.67 -17.40 0.88
N VAL A 239 2.98 -17.59 0.98
CA VAL A 239 3.96 -16.63 0.45
C VAL A 239 4.25 -16.96 -1.02
N ILE A 240 3.84 -16.05 -1.90
CA ILE A 240 3.91 -16.17 -3.35
C ILE A 240 4.97 -15.19 -3.88
N LEU A 241 5.92 -15.71 -4.66
CA LEU A 241 6.90 -14.90 -5.38
C LEU A 241 6.48 -14.76 -6.86
N ASN A 242 6.30 -13.54 -7.32
CA ASN A 242 5.82 -13.24 -8.67
C ASN A 242 6.84 -13.62 -9.77
N ASP A 243 8.13 -13.64 -9.43
CA ASP A 243 9.19 -14.19 -10.28
C ASP A 243 9.11 -15.73 -10.44
N GLY A 244 8.28 -16.42 -9.65
CA GLY A 244 8.11 -17.87 -9.65
C GLY A 244 9.10 -18.61 -8.73
N GLY A 245 9.85 -17.89 -7.91
CA GLY A 245 10.71 -18.44 -6.88
C GLY A 245 9.92 -19.31 -5.89
N ARG A 246 10.55 -20.37 -5.41
CA ARG A 246 9.98 -21.23 -4.36
C ARG A 246 10.40 -20.72 -3.00
N VAL A 247 9.46 -20.66 -2.08
CA VAL A 247 9.74 -20.33 -0.68
C VAL A 247 10.03 -21.59 0.12
N THR A 248 10.80 -21.44 1.18
CA THR A 248 11.07 -22.51 2.15
C THR A 248 10.76 -22.03 3.56
N MET A 249 10.15 -22.89 4.37
CA MET A 249 9.96 -22.62 5.80
C MET A 249 11.17 -23.16 6.56
N ALA A 250 11.83 -22.32 7.34
CA ALA A 250 12.93 -22.67 8.22
C ALA A 250 12.68 -22.08 9.60
N HIS A 251 12.28 -22.93 10.54
CA HIS A 251 11.78 -22.51 11.86
C HIS A 251 10.63 -21.50 11.71
N ASP A 252 10.73 -20.34 12.36
CA ASP A 252 9.76 -19.26 12.38
C ASP A 252 9.88 -18.32 11.18
N ARG A 253 10.61 -18.70 10.13
CA ARG A 253 10.94 -17.86 8.98
C ARG A 253 10.53 -18.50 7.67
N VAL A 254 9.94 -17.69 6.80
CA VAL A 254 9.78 -18.01 5.37
C VAL A 254 10.92 -17.35 4.60
N LEU A 255 11.67 -18.16 3.86
CA LEU A 255 12.86 -17.76 3.12
C LEU A 255 12.64 -17.85 1.62
N ASP A 256 13.23 -16.93 0.87
CA ASP A 256 13.34 -17.03 -0.59
C ASP A 256 14.39 -18.09 -1.00
N PRO A 257 14.57 -18.39 -2.31
CA PRO A 257 15.59 -19.33 -2.79
C PRO A 257 17.03 -18.98 -2.41
N ASN A 258 17.31 -17.74 -2.02
CA ASN A 258 18.63 -17.23 -1.66
C ASN A 258 18.84 -17.16 -0.14
N GLY A 259 17.85 -17.59 0.65
CA GLY A 259 17.88 -17.54 2.11
C GLY A 259 17.51 -16.19 2.71
N ALA A 260 17.02 -15.23 1.92
CA ALA A 260 16.53 -13.96 2.44
C ALA A 260 15.19 -14.14 3.14
N VAL A 261 14.99 -13.46 4.27
CA VAL A 261 13.75 -13.55 5.04
C VAL A 261 12.64 -12.76 4.33
N LEU A 262 11.58 -13.46 3.96
CA LEU A 262 10.36 -12.89 3.36
C LEU A 262 9.29 -12.59 4.40
N MET A 263 9.27 -13.36 5.49
CA MET A 263 8.31 -13.22 6.58
C MET A 263 8.78 -13.99 7.81
N THR A 264 8.42 -13.54 9.00
CA THR A 264 8.54 -14.30 10.26
C THR A 264 7.18 -14.47 10.93
N VAL A 265 6.94 -15.59 11.62
CA VAL A 265 5.66 -15.93 12.28
C VAL A 265 5.84 -16.30 13.75
N SER A 266 4.95 -15.85 14.64
CA SER A 266 5.08 -16.07 16.09
C SER A 266 4.70 -17.48 16.53
N ASP A 267 3.89 -18.19 15.74
CA ASP A 267 3.42 -19.55 16.00
C ASP A 267 3.25 -20.28 14.67
N GLN A 268 3.90 -21.43 14.53
CA GLN A 268 3.88 -22.23 13.29
C GLN A 268 2.69 -23.18 13.21
N ARG A 269 1.86 -23.26 14.27
CA ARG A 269 0.65 -24.06 14.23
C ARG A 269 -0.33 -23.46 13.23
N ARG A 270 -0.87 -24.33 12.38
CA ARG A 270 -1.93 -23.97 11.43
C ARG A 270 -3.32 -24.15 11.99
N GLN A 271 -3.46 -24.92 13.07
CA GLN A 271 -4.73 -25.30 13.67
C GLN A 271 -4.71 -25.05 15.17
N PHE A 272 -5.83 -24.52 15.67
CA PHE A 272 -6.01 -24.16 17.07
C PHE A 272 -7.38 -24.64 17.54
N ASP A 273 -7.40 -25.57 18.48
CA ASP A 273 -8.64 -26.02 19.11
C ASP A 273 -9.08 -25.00 20.16
N LEU A 274 -10.24 -24.40 19.97
CA LEU A 274 -10.78 -23.31 20.77
C LEU A 274 -12.08 -23.74 21.47
N LYS A 275 -12.16 -23.54 22.78
CA LYS A 275 -13.41 -23.60 23.54
C LYS A 275 -14.34 -22.45 23.14
N PRO A 276 -15.65 -22.54 23.44
CA PRO A 276 -16.57 -21.42 23.25
C PRO A 276 -16.04 -20.12 23.87
N GLY A 277 -15.94 -19.06 23.07
CA GLY A 277 -15.42 -17.75 23.49
C GLY A 277 -13.90 -17.65 23.67
N GLU A 278 -13.14 -18.73 23.43
CA GLU A 278 -11.69 -18.70 23.50
C GLU A 278 -11.09 -17.99 22.27
N SER A 279 -9.99 -17.27 22.50
CA SER A 279 -9.26 -16.53 21.48
C SER A 279 -7.78 -16.91 21.49
N VAL A 280 -7.18 -16.98 20.32
CA VAL A 280 -5.72 -17.10 20.12
C VAL A 280 -5.26 -16.09 19.08
N ALA A 281 -4.03 -15.60 19.20
CA ALA A 281 -3.45 -14.63 18.27
C ALA A 281 -2.11 -15.10 17.70
N VAL A 282 -1.96 -14.96 16.39
CA VAL A 282 -0.71 -15.19 15.65
C VAL A 282 -0.26 -13.86 15.05
N SER A 283 0.99 -13.48 15.30
CA SER A 283 1.61 -12.26 14.77
C SER A 283 2.68 -12.60 13.73
N MET A 284 2.83 -11.72 12.75
CA MET A 284 3.77 -11.87 11.64
C MET A 284 4.49 -10.54 11.38
N LYS A 285 5.71 -10.64 10.84
CA LYS A 285 6.47 -9.51 10.28
C LYS A 285 6.79 -9.81 8.82
N ILE A 286 6.52 -8.86 7.94
CA ILE A 286 6.81 -8.95 6.50
C ILE A 286 7.71 -7.75 6.15
N PRO A 287 9.03 -7.93 6.00
CA PRO A 287 9.91 -6.84 5.58
C PRO A 287 9.55 -6.40 4.15
N TYR A 288 9.61 -5.09 3.88
CA TYR A 288 9.25 -4.57 2.54
C TYR A 288 10.18 -5.13 1.45
N VAL A 289 11.49 -5.16 1.74
CA VAL A 289 12.50 -5.81 0.91
C VAL A 289 12.90 -7.12 1.58
N PRO A 290 13.04 -8.25 0.84
CA PRO A 290 13.55 -9.50 1.40
C PRO A 290 14.85 -9.27 2.18
N ASP A 291 14.87 -9.70 3.43
CA ASP A 291 15.96 -9.41 4.34
C ASP A 291 17.07 -10.46 4.21
N ALA A 292 17.98 -10.20 3.28
CA ALA A 292 19.15 -11.03 3.01
C ALA A 292 20.18 -11.07 4.16
N LYS A 293 20.09 -10.14 5.11
CA LYS A 293 21.01 -10.06 6.27
C LYS A 293 20.45 -10.77 7.50
N GLY A 294 19.19 -11.20 7.47
CA GLY A 294 18.52 -11.87 8.58
C GLY A 294 18.36 -10.99 9.82
N LEU A 295 18.31 -9.66 9.64
CA LEU A 295 18.13 -8.65 10.70
C LEU A 295 16.68 -8.55 11.22
N THR A 296 15.71 -9.09 10.47
CA THR A 296 14.30 -9.17 10.88
C THR A 296 14.22 -10.09 12.09
N GLY A 297 13.75 -9.55 13.21
CA GLY A 297 13.58 -10.30 14.44
C GLY A 297 12.45 -11.31 14.31
N ALA A 298 12.38 -12.27 15.24
CA ALA A 298 11.22 -13.13 15.36
C ALA A 298 9.94 -12.29 15.55
N ALA A 299 8.80 -12.80 15.08
CA ALA A 299 7.52 -12.18 15.36
C ALA A 299 7.03 -12.63 16.75
N SER A 300 6.43 -11.73 17.50
CA SER A 300 5.73 -12.05 18.75
C SER A 300 4.54 -11.12 18.94
N ASN A 301 3.57 -11.55 19.76
CA ASN A 301 2.43 -10.70 20.11
C ASN A 301 2.89 -9.44 20.88
N ALA A 302 3.94 -9.55 21.72
CA ALA A 302 4.49 -8.40 22.43
C ALA A 302 5.14 -7.38 21.47
N ASP A 303 5.87 -7.85 20.47
CA ASP A 303 6.46 -6.98 19.44
C ASP A 303 5.39 -6.29 18.60
N PHE A 304 4.32 -7.02 18.25
CA PHE A 304 3.17 -6.46 17.55
C PHE A 304 2.51 -5.34 18.38
N GLU A 305 2.22 -5.57 19.65
CA GLU A 305 1.60 -4.56 20.53
C GLU A 305 2.50 -3.31 20.66
N ALA A 306 3.82 -3.51 20.77
CA ALA A 306 4.76 -2.41 20.83
C ALA A 306 4.77 -1.60 19.52
N ALA A 307 4.73 -2.26 18.35
CA ALA A 307 4.65 -1.60 17.05
C ALA A 307 3.31 -0.89 16.85
N HIS A 308 2.20 -1.54 17.19
CA HIS A 308 0.85 -0.97 17.13
C HIS A 308 0.77 0.32 17.94
N LYS A 309 1.23 0.29 19.20
CA LYS A 309 1.29 1.48 20.05
C LYS A 309 2.14 2.60 19.44
N ARG A 310 3.34 2.29 18.95
CA ARG A 310 4.23 3.31 18.32
C ARG A 310 3.56 3.97 17.12
N VAL A 311 2.95 3.18 16.24
CA VAL A 311 2.27 3.67 15.05
C VAL A 311 1.06 4.52 15.42
N GLN A 312 0.26 4.07 16.38
CA GLN A 312 -0.87 4.84 16.89
C GLN A 312 -0.42 6.19 17.47
N ASP A 313 0.52 6.16 18.42
CA ASP A 313 1.05 7.36 19.08
C ASP A 313 1.65 8.34 18.06
N PHE A 314 2.37 7.81 17.05
CA PHE A 314 2.97 8.59 15.98
C PHE A 314 1.90 9.34 15.14
N TRP A 315 0.91 8.62 14.60
CA TRP A 315 -0.09 9.23 13.72
C TRP A 315 -1.03 10.18 14.45
N GLU A 316 -1.40 9.86 15.69
CA GLU A 316 -2.19 10.75 16.54
C GLU A 316 -1.40 11.99 16.93
N GLY A 317 -0.12 11.82 17.28
CA GLY A 317 0.80 12.93 17.52
C GLY A 317 0.93 13.84 16.30
N LEU A 318 1.12 13.27 15.11
CA LEU A 318 1.21 14.03 13.86
C LEU A 318 -0.07 14.82 13.58
N LEU A 319 -1.26 14.19 13.67
CA LEU A 319 -2.54 14.88 13.52
C LEU A 319 -2.73 16.00 14.53
N ALA A 320 -2.21 15.83 15.76
CA ALA A 320 -2.34 16.82 16.81
C ALA A 320 -1.55 18.11 16.55
N THR A 321 -0.55 18.09 15.65
CA THR A 321 0.28 19.28 15.32
C THR A 321 -0.36 20.23 14.31
N GLY A 322 -1.34 19.76 13.52
CA GLY A 322 -1.98 20.53 12.46
C GLY A 322 -3.26 21.27 12.89
N ALA A 323 -3.87 21.97 11.93
CA ALA A 323 -5.21 22.53 12.10
C ALA A 323 -6.24 21.41 12.33
N ARG A 324 -7.19 21.64 13.25
CA ARG A 324 -8.25 20.69 13.58
C ARG A 324 -9.58 21.19 13.00
N ILE A 325 -10.21 20.36 12.19
CA ILE A 325 -11.56 20.59 11.68
C ILE A 325 -12.48 19.62 12.41
N GLU A 326 -13.42 20.15 13.18
CA GLU A 326 -14.41 19.35 13.90
C GLU A 326 -15.81 19.78 13.46
N VAL A 327 -16.55 18.83 12.92
CA VAL A 327 -17.98 18.98 12.59
C VAL A 327 -18.81 17.97 13.39
N PRO A 328 -20.13 18.15 13.54
CA PRO A 328 -20.99 17.20 14.26
C PRO A 328 -20.94 15.75 13.71
N GLU A 329 -20.66 15.59 12.42
CA GLU A 329 -20.67 14.31 11.74
C GLU A 329 -19.33 13.54 11.89
N ALA A 330 -19.32 12.52 12.75
CA ALA A 330 -18.15 11.67 12.99
C ALA A 330 -17.53 11.10 11.70
N ARG A 331 -18.35 10.72 10.71
CA ARG A 331 -17.87 10.21 9.43
C ARG A 331 -17.06 11.24 8.66
N VAL A 332 -17.49 12.50 8.63
CA VAL A 332 -16.77 13.59 7.95
C VAL A 332 -15.43 13.82 8.65
N ASN A 333 -15.43 13.83 9.98
CA ASN A 333 -14.20 13.94 10.77
C ASN A 333 -13.20 12.82 10.46
N ASN A 334 -13.67 11.59 10.33
CA ASN A 334 -12.81 10.45 10.00
C ASN A 334 -12.27 10.52 8.56
N VAL A 335 -13.11 10.92 7.59
CA VAL A 335 -12.71 11.05 6.19
C VAL A 335 -11.57 12.07 6.03
N TRP A 336 -11.71 13.30 6.55
CA TRP A 336 -10.64 14.28 6.36
C TRP A 336 -9.34 13.89 7.07
N ARG A 337 -9.42 13.30 8.27
CA ARG A 337 -8.24 12.79 9.00
C ARG A 337 -7.54 11.70 8.19
N SER A 338 -8.29 10.72 7.70
CA SER A 338 -7.74 9.62 6.90
C SER A 338 -7.12 10.12 5.60
N LEU A 339 -7.73 11.11 4.93
CA LEU A 339 -7.21 11.71 3.72
C LEU A 339 -5.88 12.45 3.97
N LEU A 340 -5.81 13.21 5.07
CA LEU A 340 -4.58 13.90 5.46
C LEU A 340 -3.44 12.91 5.77
N LEU A 341 -3.74 11.85 6.52
CA LEU A 341 -2.74 10.82 6.83
C LEU A 341 -2.29 10.06 5.59
N GLN A 342 -3.20 9.72 4.67
CA GLN A 342 -2.83 9.11 3.40
C GLN A 342 -1.95 10.03 2.56
N ASN A 343 -2.20 11.33 2.55
CA ASN A 343 -1.32 12.28 1.86
C ASN A 343 0.09 12.25 2.45
N PHE A 344 0.23 12.07 3.77
CA PHE A 344 1.55 11.92 4.40
C PHE A 344 2.25 10.61 4.04
N ILE A 345 1.50 9.51 3.92
CA ILE A 345 2.04 8.22 3.44
C ILE A 345 2.51 8.35 1.99
N LEU A 346 1.72 9.00 1.13
CA LEU A 346 2.01 9.15 -0.30
C LEU A 346 3.03 10.26 -0.61
N ALA A 347 3.30 11.18 0.33
CA ALA A 347 4.23 12.28 0.14
C ALA A 347 5.71 11.83 0.16
N ASP A 348 5.99 10.55 0.39
CA ASP A 348 7.34 9.96 0.41
C ASP A 348 7.98 9.79 -0.99
N GLY A 349 7.36 10.28 -2.05
CA GLY A 349 7.95 10.18 -3.37
C GLY A 349 7.30 11.08 -4.42
N PRO A 350 7.82 11.07 -5.66
CA PRO A 350 7.26 11.83 -6.76
C PRO A 350 5.89 11.30 -7.23
N ARG A 351 5.21 10.44 -6.45
CA ARG A 351 4.05 9.67 -6.86
C ARG A 351 2.86 9.90 -5.94
N PHE A 352 1.93 10.71 -6.42
CA PHE A 352 0.54 10.62 -5.98
C PHE A 352 -0.14 9.48 -6.76
N THR A 353 -0.09 8.24 -6.28
CA THR A 353 -0.90 7.15 -6.84
C THR A 353 -2.30 7.16 -6.23
N TYR A 354 -3.17 8.01 -6.75
CA TYR A 354 -4.61 7.79 -6.61
C TYR A 354 -4.98 6.52 -7.37
N GLY A 355 -5.37 5.46 -6.66
CA GLY A 355 -5.96 4.32 -7.33
C GLY A 355 -6.58 3.27 -6.45
N SER A 356 -7.81 3.53 -6.03
CA SER A 356 -8.72 2.55 -5.45
C SER A 356 -9.24 1.54 -6.49
N GLY A 357 -9.21 0.26 -6.17
CA GLY A 357 -10.01 -0.81 -6.78
C GLY A 357 -9.45 -1.45 -8.05
N LEU A 358 -9.12 -2.75 -8.01
CA LEU A 358 -8.68 -3.53 -9.19
C LEU A 358 -9.76 -3.63 -10.28
N ARG A 359 -11.05 -3.50 -9.93
CA ARG A 359 -12.17 -3.50 -10.91
C ARG A 359 -12.51 -2.11 -11.46
N TYR A 360 -12.04 -1.03 -10.83
CA TYR A 360 -12.28 0.37 -11.26
C TYR A 360 -11.05 1.03 -11.85
N ASN A 361 -9.86 0.52 -11.54
CA ASN A 361 -8.60 1.13 -11.90
C ASN A 361 -7.70 0.07 -12.55
N ASP A 362 -7.86 -0.03 -13.87
CA ASP A 362 -7.12 -0.90 -14.80
C ASP A 362 -5.61 -0.59 -14.89
N SER A 363 -5.03 0.05 -13.87
CA SER A 363 -3.61 0.39 -13.74
C SER A 363 -2.66 -0.82 -13.85
N THR A 364 -3.17 -2.02 -13.56
CA THR A 364 -2.40 -3.27 -13.63
C THR A 364 -2.54 -4.00 -14.96
N ARG A 365 -3.65 -3.88 -15.74
CA ARG A 365 -3.74 -4.57 -17.04
C ARG A 365 -2.97 -3.83 -18.13
N LEU A 366 -2.43 -4.59 -19.08
CA LEU A 366 -1.92 -4.06 -20.34
C LEU A 366 -3.12 -3.51 -21.14
N ARG A 367 -3.49 -2.25 -20.93
CA ARG A 367 -4.34 -1.55 -21.90
C ARG A 367 -3.52 -1.25 -23.15
N ASP A 368 -4.18 -1.50 -24.28
CA ASP A 368 -3.76 -1.08 -25.61
C ASP A 368 -3.34 0.41 -25.61
N VAL A 369 -2.20 0.68 -26.25
CA VAL A 369 -1.22 1.73 -25.94
C VAL A 369 -1.65 3.16 -26.30
N ARG A 370 -2.72 3.70 -25.71
CA ARG A 370 -3.19 5.06 -26.04
C ARG A 370 -2.75 6.18 -25.09
N PHE A 371 -2.07 5.92 -23.97
CA PHE A 371 -2.14 6.86 -22.84
C PHE A 371 -0.87 7.55 -22.30
N GLN A 372 0.32 7.47 -22.90
CA GLN A 372 1.49 8.22 -22.37
C GLN A 372 1.74 9.61 -23.01
N GLY A 373 0.76 10.21 -23.67
CA GLY A 373 0.87 11.58 -24.22
C GLY A 373 0.88 12.72 -23.18
N LEU A 374 0.47 12.47 -21.93
CA LEU A 374 0.13 13.54 -20.98
C LEU A 374 1.30 14.12 -20.18
N CYS A 375 2.36 13.36 -19.88
CA CYS A 375 3.52 13.91 -19.15
C CYS A 375 4.32 14.92 -20.00
N ARG A 376 4.21 14.88 -21.33
CA ARG A 376 4.83 15.89 -22.22
C ARG A 376 4.02 17.18 -22.33
N CYS A 377 2.69 17.13 -22.13
CA CYS A 377 1.85 18.33 -22.16
C CYS A 377 2.06 19.22 -20.92
N ALA A 378 2.24 18.65 -19.72
CA ALA A 378 2.54 19.45 -18.53
C ALA A 378 3.89 20.19 -18.67
N ALA A 379 4.93 19.53 -19.18
CA ALA A 379 6.22 20.16 -19.44
C ALA A 379 6.17 21.19 -20.59
N ALA A 380 5.27 21.02 -21.58
CA ALA A 380 5.08 21.97 -22.66
C ALA A 380 4.27 23.21 -22.23
N VAL A 381 3.29 23.05 -21.33
CA VAL A 381 2.50 24.15 -20.77
C VAL A 381 3.34 25.01 -19.82
N VAL A 382 4.19 24.40 -18.99
CA VAL A 382 5.14 25.13 -18.14
C VAL A 382 6.15 25.92 -19.00
N ARG A 383 6.72 25.31 -20.05
CA ARG A 383 7.63 26.03 -20.97
C ARG A 383 6.95 27.09 -21.84
N ARG A 384 5.63 27.02 -22.00
CA ARG A 384 4.84 28.05 -22.70
C ARG A 384 4.56 29.22 -21.77
N HIS A 385 4.20 28.95 -20.52
CA HIS A 385 4.07 29.98 -19.50
C HIS A 385 5.39 30.70 -19.18
N GLU A 386 6.53 30.00 -19.17
CA GLU A 386 7.85 30.63 -18.99
C GLU A 386 8.27 31.49 -20.19
N ARG A 387 7.83 31.14 -21.41
CA ARG A 387 8.04 31.98 -22.60
C ARG A 387 7.14 33.20 -22.63
N ASP A 388 5.88 33.04 -22.23
CA ASP A 388 4.90 34.11 -22.22
C ASP A 388 5.12 35.08 -21.04
N ALA A 389 5.73 34.61 -19.94
CA ALA A 389 6.14 35.44 -18.80
C ALA A 389 7.45 36.23 -19.04
N GLY A 390 8.21 35.95 -20.11
CA GLY A 390 9.47 36.62 -20.45
C GLY A 390 9.33 37.99 -21.14
N GLY A 391 8.12 38.46 -21.39
CA GLY A 391 7.83 39.63 -22.23
C GLY A 391 7.65 40.97 -21.52
N GLY A 392 8.10 41.13 -20.27
CA GLY A 392 7.84 42.36 -19.49
C GLY A 392 9.01 42.75 -18.59
N ARG A 393 10.09 43.25 -19.19
CA ARG A 393 11.19 43.88 -18.45
C ARG A 393 10.75 45.27 -17.98
N ALA A 394 10.03 45.34 -16.85
CA ALA A 394 9.87 46.59 -16.14
C ALA A 394 11.23 46.98 -15.53
N GLN A 395 11.85 48.04 -16.04
CA GLN A 395 12.95 48.71 -15.37
C GLN A 395 12.42 49.30 -14.06
N VAL A 396 12.71 48.62 -12.95
CA VAL A 396 12.64 49.22 -11.62
C VAL A 396 14.03 49.79 -11.34
N SER A 397 14.14 51.11 -11.34
CA SER A 397 15.33 51.82 -10.86
C SER A 397 15.40 51.68 -9.34
N GLU A 398 16.43 51.00 -8.84
CA GLU A 398 16.81 51.02 -7.43
C GLU A 398 17.34 52.41 -7.04
N PRO A 399 16.88 53.01 -5.92
CA PRO A 399 17.59 54.11 -5.30
C PRO A 399 18.78 53.57 -4.51
N ALA A 400 19.92 54.23 -4.67
CA ALA A 400 21.16 53.97 -3.96
C ALA A 400 20.94 53.90 -2.44
N ARG A 401 21.39 52.81 -1.81
CA ARG A 401 21.56 52.71 -0.37
C ARG A 401 23.05 52.77 -0.04
N ASP A 402 23.50 53.96 0.31
CA ASP A 402 24.63 54.16 1.20
C ASP A 402 24.21 53.76 2.63
N GLY A 403 25.06 53.03 3.36
CA GLY A 403 24.83 52.82 4.79
C GLY A 403 25.53 51.61 5.40
N ALA A 404 26.79 51.84 5.78
CA ALA A 404 27.60 51.14 6.78
C ALA A 404 26.96 50.01 7.61
N SER A 405 27.60 48.84 7.59
CA SER A 405 27.44 47.78 8.59
C SER A 405 28.29 48.08 9.84
N PRO A 406 27.74 48.00 11.06
CA PRO A 406 28.56 47.85 12.26
C PRO A 406 28.81 46.38 12.58
N SER A 407 30.05 46.11 12.98
CA SER A 407 30.59 44.87 13.53
C SER A 407 29.78 44.34 14.73
N PRO A 408 29.66 43.01 14.92
CA PRO A 408 29.09 42.46 16.14
C PRO A 408 30.10 42.56 17.29
N ARG A 409 29.75 43.33 18.32
CA ARG A 409 30.41 43.32 19.63
C ARG A 409 30.05 42.04 20.39
N GLU A 410 31.08 41.49 21.04
CA GLU A 410 31.04 40.47 22.07
C GLU A 410 29.95 40.75 23.11
N LEU A 411 29.13 39.74 23.38
CA LEU A 411 28.32 39.66 24.60
C LEU A 411 29.12 38.83 25.61
N GLN A 412 29.77 39.54 26.53
CA GLN A 412 30.30 39.00 27.78
C GLN A 412 29.14 38.46 28.63
N ALA A 413 29.34 37.26 29.15
CA ALA A 413 28.54 36.67 30.21
C ALA A 413 29.13 37.07 31.56
N ASP A 414 28.38 37.87 32.32
CA ASP A 414 28.42 38.01 33.78
C ASP A 414 26.94 37.87 34.18
N GLY A 415 26.49 36.93 35.01
CA GLY A 415 27.02 36.53 36.29
C GLY A 415 26.21 37.24 37.38
N GLN A 416 25.20 36.58 37.97
CA GLN A 416 24.78 36.83 39.34
C GLN A 416 23.84 35.75 39.90
N ASP A 417 24.45 34.90 40.72
CA ASP A 417 23.81 34.20 41.83
C ASP A 417 23.28 35.19 42.87
N GLY A 418 22.15 34.86 43.51
CA GLY A 418 21.71 35.46 44.77
C GLY A 418 20.46 34.79 45.33
N PRO A 419 20.33 34.62 46.67
CA PRO A 419 19.61 33.49 47.26
C PRO A 419 18.29 33.84 48.00
N VAL A 420 17.64 32.76 48.45
CA VAL A 420 16.49 32.61 49.38
C VAL A 420 15.12 32.48 48.72
#